data_AF-A0A6A5A920-F1
#
_entry.id   AF-A0A6A5A920-F1
#
_cell.length_a   1.000
_cell.length_b   1.000
_cell.length_c   1.000
_cell.angle_alpha   90.00
_cell.angle_beta   90.00
_cell.angle_gamma   90.00
#
_symmetry.space_group_name_H-M   'P 1'
#
loop_
_entity.id
_entity.type
_entity.pdbx_description
1 polymer ?
#
loop_
_entity_poly.entity_id
_entity_poly.type
_entity_poly.pdbx_seq_one_letter_code
_entity_poly.pdbx_strand_id
1 'polypeptide(L)'
;ATSSNAASILAVTTIQATIDELPSMLRFNSHDLFADFCASYYTDVVDCASLYTLSATESPEYVGIKWEALQSPVQGFMKSRDCSVVECSKSFTQRDGVRGYARSVESVDIACVPDLNATFGLVRMQIGRCGFVLKETRRLGVLQAMFLLQADLKGSIPQWMIRLVLRGRAKALAGLDAYFRQRRLAAVAMLSPCDVVPLTKRQRCAVCQDKLQDRISARFNCSVCGEVHSTNIESLIRVCLSTILTLSTSST
;
A
#
# COMPACT_ATOMS: atom_id res chain seq x y z
N ALA A 1 23.72 13.26 -26.86
CA ALA A 1 22.51 13.07 -26.06
C ALA A 1 21.90 11.72 -26.42
N THR A 2 22.13 10.68 -25.63
CA THR A 2 21.40 9.41 -25.78
C THR A 2 19.93 9.71 -25.51
N SER A 3 19.08 9.50 -26.51
CA SER A 3 17.63 9.64 -26.37
C SER A 3 17.17 8.77 -25.21
N SER A 4 16.67 9.38 -24.13
CA SER A 4 16.17 8.63 -22.98
C SER A 4 15.04 7.73 -23.44
N ASN A 5 15.17 6.42 -23.25
CA ASN A 5 14.14 5.44 -23.63
C ASN A 5 13.00 5.40 -22.58
N ALA A 6 12.81 6.50 -21.84
CA ALA A 6 11.85 6.60 -20.76
C ALA A 6 10.41 6.53 -21.29
N ALA A 7 9.57 5.78 -20.61
CA ALA A 7 8.14 5.78 -20.83
C ALA A 7 7.42 6.33 -19.60
N SER A 8 6.21 6.83 -19.78
CA SER A 8 5.36 7.34 -18.70
C SER A 8 4.00 6.67 -18.71
N ILE A 9 3.43 6.47 -17.52
CA ILE A 9 2.06 6.02 -17.33
C ILE A 9 1.42 6.77 -16.16
N LEU A 10 0.13 7.07 -16.32
CA LEU A 10 -0.72 7.62 -15.27
C LEU A 10 -1.88 6.66 -15.07
N ALA A 11 -2.13 6.25 -13.83
CA ALA A 11 -3.35 5.57 -13.44
C ALA A 11 -4.14 6.44 -12.45
N VAL A 12 -5.46 6.36 -12.53
CA VAL A 12 -6.37 7.10 -11.65
C VAL A 12 -7.44 6.13 -11.17
N THR A 13 -7.72 6.17 -9.88
CA THR A 13 -8.83 5.43 -9.25
C THR A 13 -9.40 6.23 -8.08
N THR A 14 -10.39 5.67 -7.41
CA THR A 14 -10.86 6.14 -6.10
C THR A 14 -10.64 5.06 -5.05
N ILE A 15 -10.30 5.47 -3.83
CA ILE A 15 -10.12 4.57 -2.68
C ILE A 15 -10.95 5.06 -1.50
N GLN A 16 -11.32 4.15 -0.59
CA GLN A 16 -11.94 4.49 0.69
C GLN A 16 -10.85 4.88 1.67
N ALA A 17 -10.70 6.18 1.92
CA ALA A 17 -9.68 6.75 2.80
C ALA A 17 -9.98 8.21 3.20
N THR A 18 -9.28 8.71 4.21
CA THR A 18 -9.22 10.14 4.59
C THR A 18 -7.80 10.67 4.40
N ILE A 19 -7.63 11.99 4.30
CA ILE A 19 -6.29 12.60 4.22
C ILE A 19 -5.51 12.39 5.53
N ASP A 20 -6.22 12.37 6.66
CA ASP A 20 -5.63 12.34 8.00
C ASP A 20 -4.93 11.00 8.33
N GLU A 21 -5.37 9.88 7.73
CA GLU A 21 -4.71 8.59 7.95
C GLU A 21 -3.52 8.34 7.00
N LEU A 22 -3.38 9.10 5.90
CA LEU A 22 -2.33 8.83 4.90
C LEU A 22 -0.90 8.93 5.45
N PRO A 23 -0.56 9.88 6.32
CA PRO A 23 0.77 9.96 6.91
C PRO A 23 1.15 8.72 7.73
N SER A 24 0.20 8.02 8.36
CA SER A 24 0.51 6.77 9.08
C SER A 24 0.53 5.56 8.13
N MET A 25 -0.36 5.54 7.14
CA MET A 25 -0.48 4.42 6.18
C MET A 25 0.69 4.34 5.20
N LEU A 26 1.24 5.49 4.79
CA LEU A 26 2.24 5.62 3.71
C LEU A 26 3.59 6.16 4.20
N ARG A 27 3.88 6.04 5.50
CA ARG A 27 5.20 6.34 6.07
C ARG A 27 5.95 5.06 6.35
N PHE A 28 7.09 4.93 5.72
CA PHE A 28 7.90 3.71 5.72
C PHE A 28 9.30 4.04 6.26
N ASN A 29 9.35 4.49 7.51
CA ASN A 29 10.57 4.99 8.17
C ASN A 29 11.44 3.88 8.79
N SER A 30 11.06 2.62 8.63
CA SER A 30 11.86 1.44 8.98
C SER A 30 11.94 0.48 7.80
N HIS A 31 12.92 -0.43 7.84
CA HIS A 31 13.05 -1.50 6.85
C HIS A 31 11.79 -2.38 6.82
N ASP A 32 11.31 -2.84 7.98
CA ASP A 32 10.16 -3.75 8.06
C ASP A 32 8.89 -3.13 7.47
N LEU A 33 8.60 -1.86 7.78
CA LEU A 33 7.43 -1.17 7.21
C LEU A 33 7.52 -1.02 5.70
N PHE A 34 8.72 -0.81 5.17
CA PHE A 34 8.95 -0.72 3.74
C PHE A 34 8.85 -2.09 3.06
N ALA A 35 9.46 -3.12 3.65
CA ALA A 35 9.40 -4.50 3.17
C ALA A 35 7.95 -5.02 3.14
N ASP A 36 7.18 -4.78 4.20
CA ASP A 36 5.76 -5.09 4.28
C ASP A 36 4.96 -4.42 3.15
N PHE A 37 5.24 -3.14 2.88
CA PHE A 37 4.60 -2.41 1.79
C PHE A 37 4.97 -3.01 0.43
N CYS A 38 6.25 -3.26 0.19
CA CYS A 38 6.72 -3.86 -1.06
C CYS A 38 6.06 -5.23 -1.31
N ALA A 39 6.04 -6.10 -0.30
CA ALA A 39 5.42 -7.42 -0.40
C ALA A 39 3.90 -7.37 -0.62
N SER A 40 3.23 -6.37 -0.05
CA SER A 40 1.76 -6.24 -0.16
C SER A 40 1.31 -5.52 -1.44
N TYR A 41 2.12 -4.58 -1.94
CA TYR A 41 1.72 -3.65 -2.98
C TYR A 41 2.39 -3.92 -4.34
N TYR A 42 3.67 -4.30 -4.35
CA TYR A 42 4.41 -4.55 -5.59
C TYR A 42 4.52 -6.05 -5.86
N THR A 43 4.20 -6.47 -7.09
CA THR A 43 4.30 -7.88 -7.50
C THR A 43 5.65 -8.23 -8.12
N ASP A 44 6.48 -7.22 -8.41
CA ASP A 44 7.74 -7.35 -9.12
C ASP A 44 8.96 -7.01 -8.26
N VAL A 45 8.78 -6.53 -7.03
CA VAL A 45 9.89 -6.31 -6.08
C VAL A 45 10.26 -7.65 -5.44
N VAL A 46 11.52 -8.04 -5.55
CA VAL A 46 12.06 -9.29 -4.98
C VAL A 46 12.93 -9.05 -3.75
N ASP A 47 13.49 -7.86 -3.62
CA ASP A 47 14.25 -7.45 -2.45
C ASP A 47 14.19 -5.93 -2.31
N CYS A 48 14.32 -5.43 -1.09
CA CYS A 48 14.28 -4.00 -0.84
C CYS A 48 14.96 -3.63 0.49
N ALA A 49 15.40 -2.38 0.59
CA ALA A 49 15.99 -1.87 1.82
C ALA A 49 15.61 -0.39 2.04
N SER A 50 15.24 -0.07 3.28
CA SER A 50 15.24 1.33 3.76
C SER A 50 16.66 1.67 4.21
N LEU A 51 17.33 2.58 3.49
CA LEU A 51 18.74 2.89 3.71
C LEU A 51 18.93 4.04 4.71
N TYR A 52 18.19 5.12 4.51
CA TYR A 52 18.26 6.31 5.37
C TYR A 52 16.87 6.90 5.58
N THR A 53 16.63 7.38 6.79
CA THR A 53 15.50 8.27 7.09
C THR A 53 16.08 9.65 7.33
N LEU A 54 15.76 10.60 6.43
CA LEU A 54 16.32 11.95 6.45
C LEU A 54 15.42 12.95 7.20
N SER A 55 14.11 12.70 7.22
CA SER A 55 13.17 13.50 8.02
C SER A 55 13.26 13.16 9.50
N ALA A 56 13.09 14.15 10.38
CA ALA A 56 12.90 13.93 11.80
C ALA A 56 11.64 13.08 12.09
N THR A 57 11.66 12.31 13.19
CA THR A 57 10.56 11.41 13.57
C THR A 57 9.22 12.14 13.74
N GLU A 58 9.25 13.38 14.23
CA GLU A 58 8.05 14.19 14.49
C GLU A 58 7.62 15.05 13.29
N SER A 59 8.40 15.05 12.21
CA SER A 59 8.09 15.86 11.02
C SER A 59 6.79 15.39 10.36
N PRO A 60 5.88 16.31 9.98
CA PRO A 60 4.69 15.98 9.20
C PRO A 60 5.04 15.56 7.76
N GLU A 61 6.23 15.93 7.30
CA GLU A 61 6.79 15.50 6.02
C GLU A 61 7.75 14.33 6.27
N TYR A 62 7.72 13.33 5.39
CA TYR A 62 8.68 12.22 5.42
C TYR A 62 9.64 12.34 4.25
N VAL A 63 10.93 12.11 4.52
CA VAL A 63 11.98 12.01 3.51
C VAL A 63 12.86 10.82 3.86
N GLY A 64 13.09 9.93 2.89
CA GLY A 64 13.94 8.76 3.08
C GLY A 64 14.63 8.34 1.78
N ILE A 65 15.68 7.55 1.92
CA ILE A 65 16.40 6.92 0.82
C ILE A 65 16.21 5.42 0.92
N LYS A 66 15.88 4.81 -0.22
CA LYS A 66 15.53 3.40 -0.31
C LYS A 66 16.20 2.75 -1.50
N TRP A 67 16.26 1.44 -1.46
CA TRP A 67 16.68 0.61 -2.57
C TRP A 67 15.66 -0.49 -2.81
N GLU A 68 15.43 -0.83 -4.08
CA GLU A 68 14.59 -1.95 -4.48
C GLU A 68 15.23 -2.70 -5.64
N ALA A 69 15.16 -4.03 -5.59
CA ALA A 69 15.45 -4.93 -6.69
C ALA A 69 14.16 -5.51 -7.25
N LEU A 70 14.06 -5.49 -8.57
CA LEU A 70 12.90 -5.91 -9.33
C LEU A 70 13.24 -7.16 -10.12
N GLN A 71 12.40 -8.19 -10.03
CA GLN A 71 12.45 -9.29 -10.97
C GLN A 71 12.12 -8.82 -12.38
N SER A 72 12.70 -9.50 -13.35
CA SER A 72 12.33 -9.29 -14.74
C SER A 72 10.88 -9.73 -15.00
N PRO A 73 10.03 -8.85 -15.54
CA PRO A 73 8.66 -9.22 -15.92
C PRO A 73 8.60 -10.10 -17.18
N VAL A 74 9.71 -10.21 -17.93
CA VAL A 74 9.82 -11.08 -19.11
C VAL A 74 11.09 -11.92 -18.96
N GLN A 75 10.98 -13.01 -18.19
CA GLN A 75 12.09 -13.92 -17.91
C GLN A 75 12.78 -14.39 -19.21
N GLY A 76 14.11 -14.42 -19.19
CA GLY A 76 14.94 -14.80 -20.34
C GLY A 76 15.19 -13.71 -21.39
N PHE A 77 14.33 -12.71 -21.51
CA PHE A 77 14.49 -11.61 -22.49
C PHE A 77 15.01 -10.32 -21.88
N MET A 78 15.00 -10.24 -20.55
CA MET A 78 15.16 -9.00 -19.84
C MET A 78 15.83 -9.30 -18.50
N LYS A 79 16.93 -8.62 -18.17
CA LYS A 79 17.62 -8.77 -16.88
C LYS A 79 16.81 -8.14 -15.74
N SER A 80 17.01 -8.60 -14.51
CA SER A 80 16.46 -7.96 -13.31
C SER A 80 17.06 -6.58 -13.09
N ARG A 81 16.34 -5.69 -12.41
CA ARG A 81 16.69 -4.27 -12.23
C ARG A 81 16.89 -3.95 -10.77
N ASP A 82 17.66 -2.93 -10.50
CA ASP A 82 17.64 -2.27 -9.20
C ASP A 82 17.54 -0.75 -9.37
N CYS A 83 17.12 -0.07 -8.32
CA CYS A 83 17.28 1.37 -8.21
C CYS A 83 17.39 1.81 -6.76
N SER A 84 18.19 2.84 -6.54
CA SER A 84 18.15 3.66 -5.32
C SER A 84 17.28 4.87 -5.58
N VAL A 85 16.42 5.21 -4.62
CA VAL A 85 15.45 6.29 -4.74
C VAL A 85 15.43 7.16 -3.50
N VAL A 86 15.24 8.46 -3.70
CA VAL A 86 14.73 9.35 -2.66
C VAL A 86 13.21 9.32 -2.71
N GLU A 87 12.59 9.22 -1.55
CA GLU A 87 11.15 9.33 -1.35
C GLU A 87 10.86 10.53 -0.47
N CYS A 88 9.90 11.35 -0.91
CA CYS A 88 9.36 12.46 -0.13
C CYS A 88 7.85 12.33 -0.06
N SER A 89 7.25 12.58 1.10
CA SER A 89 5.80 12.64 1.22
C SER A 89 5.31 13.72 2.17
N LYS A 90 4.16 14.32 1.84
CA LYS A 90 3.52 15.37 2.63
C LYS A 90 2.06 15.58 2.29
N SER A 91 1.31 16.08 3.28
CA SER A 91 -0.02 16.66 3.05
C SER A 91 0.08 18.03 2.41
N PHE A 92 -0.95 18.42 1.66
CA PHE A 92 -1.06 19.74 1.04
C PHE A 92 -2.53 20.19 0.98
N THR A 93 -2.74 21.49 0.76
CA THR A 93 -4.05 22.06 0.45
C THR A 93 -3.92 22.85 -0.86
N GLN A 94 -4.80 22.57 -1.81
CA GLN A 94 -4.87 23.28 -3.08
C GLN A 94 -5.46 24.69 -2.89
N ARG A 95 -5.31 25.55 -3.91
CA ARG A 95 -5.82 26.94 -3.85
C ARG A 95 -7.35 27.02 -3.71
N ASP A 96 -8.06 25.99 -4.18
CA ASP A 96 -9.51 25.84 -4.07
C ASP A 96 -9.95 25.21 -2.74
N GLY A 97 -9.02 24.97 -1.81
CA GLY A 97 -9.29 24.40 -0.48
C GLY A 97 -9.29 22.87 -0.44
N VAL A 98 -9.14 22.17 -1.57
CA VAL A 98 -9.12 20.71 -1.59
C VAL A 98 -7.85 20.19 -0.91
N ARG A 99 -8.01 19.36 0.12
CA ARG A 99 -6.88 18.72 0.82
C ARG A 99 -6.37 17.53 0.02
N GLY A 100 -5.08 17.28 0.14
CA GLY A 100 -4.41 16.16 -0.50
C GLY A 100 -3.17 15.70 0.23
N TYR A 101 -2.61 14.60 -0.26
CA TYR A 101 -1.35 14.03 0.17
C TYR A 101 -0.57 13.58 -1.05
N ALA A 102 0.70 13.95 -1.11
CA ALA A 102 1.60 13.58 -2.18
C ALA A 102 2.71 12.70 -1.64
N ARG A 103 3.05 11.65 -2.38
CA ARG A 103 4.29 10.88 -2.25
C ARG A 103 5.00 10.96 -3.58
N SER A 104 6.25 11.40 -3.58
CA SER A 104 7.11 11.50 -4.75
C SER A 104 8.33 10.61 -4.56
N VAL A 105 8.75 9.94 -5.63
CA VAL A 105 9.87 9.00 -5.67
C VAL A 105 10.67 9.29 -6.94
N GLU A 106 11.98 9.44 -6.77
CA GLU A 106 12.92 9.71 -7.87
C GLU A 106 14.24 8.97 -7.61
N SER A 107 14.90 8.50 -8.66
CA SER A 107 16.19 7.84 -8.53
C SER A 107 17.28 8.80 -8.06
N VAL A 108 18.14 8.30 -7.18
CA VAL A 108 19.30 9.01 -6.67
C VAL A 108 20.53 8.11 -6.71
N ASP A 109 21.67 8.67 -7.07
CA ASP A 109 22.95 7.97 -6.95
C ASP A 109 23.49 8.15 -5.52
N ILE A 110 23.78 7.03 -4.86
CA ILE A 110 24.28 7.04 -3.48
C ILE A 110 25.43 6.06 -3.30
N ALA A 111 26.45 6.47 -2.55
CA ALA A 111 27.69 5.71 -2.41
C ALA A 111 27.50 4.33 -1.77
N CYS A 112 26.51 4.15 -0.89
CA CYS A 112 26.28 2.88 -0.19
C CYS A 112 25.62 1.80 -1.06
N VAL A 113 25.16 2.15 -2.27
CA VAL A 113 24.63 1.19 -3.23
C VAL A 113 25.50 1.23 -4.49
N PRO A 114 26.56 0.41 -4.56
CA PRO A 114 27.42 0.33 -5.73
C PRO A 114 26.66 -0.21 -6.95
N ASP A 115 27.30 -0.22 -8.12
CA ASP A 115 26.78 -0.94 -9.27
C ASP A 115 26.74 -2.45 -8.95
N LEU A 116 25.53 -3.03 -9.01
CA LEU A 116 25.28 -4.43 -8.71
C LEU A 116 25.25 -5.30 -9.98
N ASN A 117 25.58 -4.75 -11.16
CA ASN A 117 25.53 -5.49 -12.41
C ASN A 117 26.54 -6.64 -12.48
N ALA A 118 27.79 -6.39 -12.11
CA ALA A 118 28.85 -7.39 -12.18
C ALA A 118 28.61 -8.55 -11.20
N THR A 119 28.12 -8.23 -10.00
CA THR A 119 27.96 -9.22 -8.92
C THR A 119 26.61 -9.95 -8.96
N PHE A 120 25.52 -9.24 -9.27
CA PHE A 120 24.15 -9.79 -9.20
C PHE A 120 23.39 -9.74 -10.54
N GLY A 121 24.00 -9.22 -11.60
CA GLY A 121 23.35 -9.08 -12.91
C GLY A 121 22.24 -8.03 -12.96
N LEU A 122 22.12 -7.19 -11.93
CA LEU A 122 21.08 -6.16 -11.82
C LEU A 122 21.44 -4.97 -12.70
N VAL A 123 20.51 -4.55 -13.56
CA VAL A 123 20.67 -3.33 -14.37
C VAL A 123 20.07 -2.16 -13.60
N ARG A 124 20.88 -1.14 -13.28
CA ARG A 124 20.42 0.08 -12.59
C ARG A 124 19.43 0.83 -13.46
N MET A 125 18.14 0.75 -13.15
CA MET A 125 17.11 1.54 -13.82
C MET A 125 17.04 2.95 -13.24
N GLN A 126 16.39 3.86 -13.97
CA GLN A 126 16.22 5.24 -13.54
C GLN A 126 14.74 5.60 -13.50
N ILE A 127 14.25 5.92 -12.32
CA ILE A 127 12.93 6.50 -12.09
C ILE A 127 13.08 8.01 -12.15
N GLY A 128 12.45 8.64 -13.15
CA GLY A 128 12.45 10.10 -13.27
C GLY A 128 11.34 10.76 -12.45
N ARG A 129 10.12 10.19 -12.49
CA ARG A 129 8.98 10.68 -11.72
C ARG A 129 8.12 9.51 -11.31
N CYS A 130 7.97 9.26 -10.02
CA CYS A 130 7.09 8.21 -9.53
C CYS A 130 6.35 8.68 -8.29
N GLY A 131 5.14 8.15 -8.07
CA GLY A 131 4.48 8.27 -6.78
C GLY A 131 2.99 8.51 -6.88
N PHE A 132 2.41 8.93 -5.75
CA PHE A 132 0.97 9.10 -5.58
C PHE A 132 0.60 10.55 -5.32
N VAL A 133 -0.54 10.94 -5.86
CA VAL A 133 -1.29 12.11 -5.40
C VAL A 133 -2.68 11.63 -5.01
N LEU A 134 -3.01 11.76 -3.73
CA LEU A 134 -4.32 11.46 -3.18
C LEU A 134 -5.02 12.76 -2.82
N LYS A 135 -6.27 12.94 -3.24
CA LYS A 135 -7.04 14.17 -3.00
C LYS A 135 -8.44 13.85 -2.54
N GLU A 136 -9.00 14.71 -1.69
CA GLU A 136 -10.40 14.63 -1.32
C GLU A 136 -11.30 14.72 -2.55
N THR A 137 -12.41 13.98 -2.49
CA THR A 137 -13.50 14.10 -3.46
C THR A 137 -14.70 14.78 -2.81
N ARG A 138 -15.75 15.04 -3.59
CA ARG A 138 -17.04 15.51 -3.04
C ARG A 138 -17.70 14.49 -2.10
N ARG A 139 -17.29 13.22 -2.16
CA ARG A 139 -17.81 12.16 -1.30
C ARG A 139 -16.87 11.99 -0.10
N LEU A 140 -17.40 12.21 1.09
CA LEU A 140 -16.68 12.00 2.35
C LEU A 140 -16.16 10.55 2.45
N GLY A 141 -14.95 10.40 2.98
CA GLY A 141 -14.27 9.10 3.10
C GLY A 141 -13.78 8.50 1.78
N VAL A 142 -13.87 9.24 0.66
CA VAL A 142 -13.38 8.78 -0.64
C VAL A 142 -12.35 9.76 -1.19
N LEU A 143 -11.17 9.23 -1.53
CA LEU A 143 -10.09 9.98 -2.17
C LEU A 143 -9.96 9.58 -3.64
N GLN A 144 -9.64 10.54 -4.49
CA GLN A 144 -9.09 10.29 -5.83
C GLN A 144 -7.61 9.99 -5.67
N ALA A 145 -7.18 8.79 -6.08
CA ALA A 145 -5.78 8.39 -6.09
C ALA A 145 -5.24 8.41 -7.52
N MET A 146 -4.15 9.14 -7.73
CA MET A 146 -3.44 9.23 -9.00
C MET A 146 -2.03 8.67 -8.81
N PHE A 147 -1.62 7.72 -9.65
CA PHE A 147 -0.28 7.16 -9.66
C PHE A 147 0.42 7.51 -10.97
N LEU A 148 1.54 8.23 -10.87
CA LEU A 148 2.41 8.52 -12.01
C LEU A 148 3.65 7.62 -11.91
N LEU A 149 4.07 7.05 -13.02
CA LEU A 149 5.37 6.39 -13.14
C LEU A 149 6.00 6.73 -14.49
N GLN A 150 7.16 7.38 -14.42
CA GLN A 150 8.07 7.65 -15.51
C GLN A 150 9.40 6.99 -15.20
N ALA A 151 9.79 6.01 -16.03
CA ALA A 151 11.02 5.26 -15.82
C ALA A 151 11.72 4.92 -17.13
N ASP A 152 13.05 4.90 -17.06
CA ASP A 152 13.97 4.34 -18.05
C ASP A 152 14.57 3.06 -17.47
N LEU A 153 14.16 1.91 -18.00
CA LEU A 153 14.60 0.60 -17.52
C LEU A 153 16.05 0.25 -17.91
N LYS A 154 16.71 1.13 -18.68
CA LYS A 154 18.05 0.99 -19.26
C LYS A 154 18.26 -0.28 -20.09
N GLY A 155 19.37 -0.33 -20.82
CA GLY A 155 19.68 -1.42 -21.76
C GLY A 155 18.82 -1.41 -23.02
N SER A 156 18.97 -2.46 -23.84
CA SER A 156 18.37 -2.56 -25.17
C SER A 156 16.96 -3.16 -25.15
N ILE A 157 16.03 -2.47 -24.47
CA ILE A 157 14.64 -2.93 -24.32
C ILE A 157 13.74 -2.24 -25.36
N PRO A 158 12.92 -2.98 -26.12
CA PRO A 158 11.91 -2.39 -26.99
C PRO A 158 10.88 -1.56 -26.20
N GLN A 159 10.49 -0.41 -26.74
CA GLN A 159 9.54 0.53 -26.11
C GLN A 159 8.19 -0.09 -25.71
N TRP A 160 7.67 -1.04 -26.48
CA TRP A 160 6.41 -1.73 -26.14
C TRP A 160 6.54 -2.55 -24.85
N MET A 161 7.71 -3.13 -24.59
CA MET A 161 7.97 -3.93 -23.39
C MET A 161 8.10 -3.04 -22.16
N ILE A 162 8.79 -1.89 -22.27
CA ILE A 162 8.84 -0.88 -21.20
C ILE A 162 7.41 -0.48 -20.79
N ARG A 163 6.55 -0.16 -21.77
CA ARG A 163 5.15 0.18 -21.51
C ARG A 163 4.35 -0.96 -20.88
N LEU A 164 4.65 -2.22 -21.19
CA LEU A 164 4.02 -3.38 -20.55
C LEU A 164 4.38 -3.44 -19.05
N VAL A 165 5.65 -3.26 -18.70
CA VAL A 165 6.11 -3.22 -17.29
C VAL A 165 5.41 -2.11 -16.52
N LEU A 166 5.43 -0.90 -17.07
CA LEU A 166 4.80 0.28 -16.44
C LEU A 166 3.29 0.08 -16.24
N ARG A 167 2.60 -0.54 -17.21
CA ARG A 167 1.19 -0.93 -17.06
C ARG A 167 0.96 -1.93 -15.93
N GLY A 168 1.87 -2.88 -15.74
CA GLY A 168 1.83 -3.79 -14.59
C GLY A 168 1.85 -3.05 -13.26
N ARG A 169 2.83 -2.15 -13.07
CA ARG A 169 2.90 -1.31 -11.85
C ARG A 169 1.71 -0.36 -11.70
N ALA A 170 1.23 0.23 -12.78
CA ALA A 170 0.05 1.10 -12.74
C ALA A 170 -1.23 0.35 -12.31
N LYS A 171 -1.37 -0.94 -12.66
CA LYS A 171 -2.47 -1.79 -12.18
C LYS A 171 -2.40 -2.08 -10.68
N ALA A 172 -1.20 -2.05 -10.07
CA ALA A 172 -1.05 -2.20 -8.62
C ALA A 172 -1.78 -1.10 -7.84
N LEU A 173 -2.08 0.05 -8.45
CA LEU A 173 -2.94 1.08 -7.87
C LEU A 173 -4.30 0.53 -7.41
N ALA A 174 -4.84 -0.50 -8.08
CA ALA A 174 -6.08 -1.15 -7.66
C ALA A 174 -5.95 -1.88 -6.31
N GLY A 175 -4.74 -2.31 -5.93
CA GLY A 175 -4.45 -2.94 -4.64
C GLY A 175 -4.35 -1.96 -3.47
N LEU A 176 -4.26 -0.64 -3.73
CA LEU A 176 -4.06 0.35 -2.68
C LEU A 176 -5.21 0.40 -1.66
N ASP A 177 -6.45 0.25 -2.13
CA ASP A 177 -7.63 0.19 -1.26
C ASP A 177 -7.60 -1.04 -0.33
N ALA A 178 -7.21 -2.19 -0.88
CA ALA A 178 -7.07 -3.42 -0.11
C ALA A 178 -5.95 -3.31 0.94
N TYR A 179 -4.82 -2.71 0.56
CA TYR A 179 -3.71 -2.43 1.48
C TYR A 179 -4.15 -1.56 2.67
N PHE A 180 -4.90 -0.47 2.41
CA PHE A 180 -5.40 0.41 3.48
C PHE A 180 -6.39 -0.31 4.38
N ARG A 181 -7.28 -1.11 3.78
CA ARG A 181 -8.23 -1.93 4.53
C ARG A 181 -7.52 -2.91 5.45
N GLN A 182 -6.48 -3.59 4.96
CA GLN A 182 -5.68 -4.51 5.77
C GLN A 182 -4.96 -3.79 6.91
N ARG A 183 -4.38 -2.61 6.66
CA ARG A 183 -3.73 -1.78 7.68
C ARG A 183 -4.70 -1.32 8.77
N ARG A 184 -5.92 -0.90 8.41
CA ARG A 184 -6.97 -0.57 9.38
C ARG A 184 -7.32 -1.78 10.24
N LEU A 185 -7.49 -2.95 9.64
CA LEU A 185 -7.77 -4.20 10.38
C LEU A 185 -6.62 -4.58 11.33
N ALA A 186 -5.37 -4.41 10.90
CA ALA A 186 -4.19 -4.68 11.72
C ALA A 186 -4.03 -3.70 12.89
N ALA A 187 -4.52 -2.46 12.75
CA ALA A 187 -4.51 -1.46 13.81
C ALA A 187 -5.61 -1.66 14.86
N VAL A 188 -6.58 -2.54 14.61
CA VAL A 188 -7.65 -2.82 15.59
C VAL A 188 -7.09 -3.69 16.72
N ALA A 189 -7.29 -3.27 17.96
CA ALA A 189 -6.96 -4.07 19.12
C ALA A 189 -7.82 -5.35 19.13
N MET A 190 -7.15 -6.51 19.18
CA MET A 190 -7.81 -7.80 19.31
C MET A 190 -7.95 -8.14 20.79
N LEU A 191 -9.17 -8.47 21.21
CA LEU A 191 -9.49 -9.07 22.49
C LEU A 191 -8.83 -10.44 22.62
N SER A 192 -8.35 -10.73 23.84
CA SER A 192 -7.86 -12.05 24.20
C SER A 192 -9.00 -13.07 24.17
N PRO A 193 -8.74 -14.37 23.94
CA PRO A 193 -9.77 -15.42 24.06
C PRO A 193 -10.52 -15.45 25.40
N CYS A 194 -9.95 -14.86 26.46
CA CYS A 194 -10.62 -14.72 27.76
C CYS A 194 -11.61 -13.55 27.83
N ASP A 195 -11.45 -12.55 26.97
CA ASP A 195 -12.23 -11.31 26.96
C ASP A 195 -13.41 -11.37 25.98
N VAL A 196 -13.50 -12.45 25.19
CA VAL A 196 -14.63 -12.69 24.28
C VAL A 196 -15.76 -13.44 24.98
N VAL A 197 -17.00 -13.17 24.56
CA VAL A 197 -18.21 -13.81 25.09
C VAL A 197 -18.20 -15.30 24.74
N PRO A 198 -18.29 -16.23 25.71
CA PRO A 198 -18.28 -17.66 25.41
C PRO A 198 -19.36 -18.06 24.40
N LEU A 199 -19.01 -18.92 23.43
CA LEU A 199 -19.94 -19.41 22.40
C LEU A 199 -21.25 -19.97 22.96
N THR A 200 -21.21 -20.56 24.16
CA THR A 200 -22.38 -21.12 24.85
C THR A 200 -23.36 -20.05 25.37
N LYS A 201 -22.90 -18.81 25.59
CA LYS A 201 -23.73 -17.71 26.12
C LYS A 201 -24.55 -16.98 25.05
N ARG A 202 -24.36 -17.29 23.77
CA ARG A 202 -25.13 -16.69 22.66
C ARG A 202 -25.88 -17.74 21.87
N GLN A 203 -27.18 -17.52 21.74
CA GLN A 203 -28.11 -18.35 20.95
C GLN A 203 -28.36 -17.75 19.56
N ARG A 204 -27.96 -16.49 19.33
CA ARG A 204 -28.17 -15.75 18.09
C ARG A 204 -26.90 -14.99 17.70
N CYS A 205 -26.68 -14.82 16.40
CA CYS A 205 -25.60 -14.00 15.88
C CYS A 205 -25.79 -12.55 16.29
N ALA A 206 -24.73 -11.89 16.77
CA ALA A 206 -24.81 -10.49 17.21
C ALA A 206 -25.16 -9.50 16.08
N VAL A 207 -24.97 -9.88 14.82
CA VAL A 207 -25.24 -9.03 13.65
C VAL A 207 -26.56 -9.40 12.95
N CYS A 208 -26.68 -10.62 12.42
CA CYS A 208 -27.87 -11.01 11.65
C CYS A 208 -29.03 -11.50 12.51
N GLN A 209 -28.82 -11.72 13.81
CA GLN A 209 -29.83 -12.21 14.76
C GLN A 209 -30.40 -13.62 14.45
N ASP A 210 -29.82 -14.32 13.46
CA ASP A 210 -30.11 -15.72 13.16
C ASP A 210 -29.73 -16.63 14.31
N LYS A 211 -30.50 -17.71 14.51
CA LYS A 211 -30.24 -18.71 15.54
C LYS A 211 -28.93 -19.44 15.25
N LEU A 212 -28.08 -19.57 16.27
CA LEU A 212 -26.83 -20.32 16.24
C LEU A 212 -27.03 -21.81 16.62
N GLN A 213 -28.27 -22.31 16.54
CA GLN A 213 -28.69 -23.60 17.11
C GLN A 213 -28.40 -24.83 16.25
N ASP A 214 -28.01 -24.66 14.98
CA ASP A 214 -27.80 -25.81 14.09
C ASP A 214 -26.32 -26.16 13.93
N ARG A 215 -25.98 -27.41 14.26
CA ARG A 215 -24.63 -28.03 14.23
C ARG A 215 -23.95 -28.01 12.85
N ILE A 216 -24.59 -27.43 11.83
CA ILE A 216 -24.14 -27.39 10.43
C ILE A 216 -23.51 -26.02 10.09
N SER A 217 -23.91 -24.94 10.77
CA SER A 217 -23.24 -23.63 10.63
C SER A 217 -22.21 -23.48 11.73
N ALA A 218 -20.93 -23.43 11.36
CA ALA A 218 -19.89 -23.08 12.32
C ALA A 218 -20.18 -21.70 12.92
N ARG A 219 -19.91 -21.55 14.22
CA ARG A 219 -20.01 -20.28 14.96
C ARG A 219 -18.65 -19.93 15.50
N PHE A 220 -18.33 -18.65 15.56
CA PHE A 220 -17.02 -18.18 15.99
C PHE A 220 -17.12 -16.93 16.85
N ASN A 221 -16.08 -16.70 17.66
CA ASN A 221 -15.89 -15.45 18.39
C ASN A 221 -15.16 -14.45 17.52
N CYS A 222 -15.70 -13.25 17.40
CA CYS A 222 -14.94 -12.15 16.83
C CYS A 222 -13.94 -11.65 17.88
N SER A 223 -12.65 -11.72 17.54
CA SER A 223 -11.58 -11.16 18.37
C SER A 223 -11.60 -9.63 18.45
N VAL A 224 -12.46 -8.95 17.70
CA VAL A 224 -12.56 -7.48 17.75
C VAL A 224 -13.64 -7.01 18.72
N CYS A 225 -14.88 -7.42 18.50
CA CYS A 225 -16.01 -6.98 19.33
C CYS A 225 -16.31 -7.93 20.49
N GLY A 226 -15.69 -9.11 20.50
CA GLY A 226 -15.88 -10.12 21.54
C GLY A 226 -17.16 -10.93 21.40
N GLU A 227 -18.02 -10.64 20.42
CA GLU A 227 -19.31 -11.29 20.26
C GLU A 227 -19.26 -12.55 19.39
N VAL A 228 -20.39 -13.28 19.36
CA VAL A 228 -20.52 -14.55 18.63
C VAL A 228 -21.26 -14.34 17.30
N HIS A 229 -20.68 -14.88 16.23
CA HIS A 229 -21.19 -14.73 14.88
C HIS A 229 -21.36 -16.08 14.17
N SER A 230 -22.27 -16.12 13.20
CA SER A 230 -22.40 -17.23 12.25
C SER A 230 -21.30 -17.14 11.20
N THR A 231 -20.78 -18.28 10.70
CA THR A 231 -19.79 -18.32 9.59
C THR A 231 -20.36 -17.95 8.22
N ASN A 232 -21.58 -17.40 8.14
CA ASN A 232 -22.09 -16.90 6.87
C ASN A 232 -21.22 -15.72 6.39
N ILE A 233 -20.87 -15.70 5.11
CA ILE A 233 -19.96 -14.71 4.49
C ILE A 233 -20.46 -13.28 4.69
N GLU A 234 -21.78 -13.06 4.68
CA GLU A 234 -22.37 -11.74 4.96
C GLU A 234 -22.08 -11.26 6.39
N SER A 235 -22.05 -12.17 7.36
CA SER A 235 -21.74 -11.86 8.77
C SER A 235 -20.28 -11.43 8.93
N LEU A 236 -19.35 -12.15 8.28
CA LEU A 236 -17.90 -11.84 8.30
C LEU A 236 -17.60 -10.47 7.68
N ILE A 237 -18.24 -10.16 6.54
CA ILE A 237 -18.10 -8.88 5.86
C ILE A 237 -18.69 -7.74 6.70
N ARG A 238 -19.87 -7.93 7.31
CA ARG A 238 -20.51 -6.91 8.17
C ARG A 238 -19.73 -6.63 9.46
N VAL A 239 -19.14 -7.63 10.10
CA VAL A 239 -18.30 -7.44 11.31
C VAL A 239 -17.05 -6.63 10.98
N CYS A 240 -16.40 -6.90 9.85
CA CYS A 240 -15.27 -6.10 9.38
C CYS A 240 -15.71 -4.67 9.03
N LEU A 241 -16.81 -4.49 8.29
CA LEU A 241 -17.30 -3.16 7.92
C LEU A 241 -17.76 -2.33 9.11
N SER A 242 -18.54 -2.89 10.04
CA SER A 242 -19.04 -2.14 11.21
C SER A 242 -17.91 -1.68 12.11
N THR A 243 -16.91 -2.54 12.32
CA THR A 243 -15.71 -2.21 13.09
C THR A 243 -14.87 -1.14 12.40
N ILE A 244 -14.65 -1.26 11.09
CA ILE A 244 -13.89 -0.28 10.32
C ILE A 244 -14.62 1.08 10.30
N LEU A 245 -15.96 1.08 10.23
CA LEU A 245 -16.78 2.29 10.21
C LEU A 245 -16.90 2.97 11.59
N THR A 246 -16.89 2.24 12.71
CA THR A 246 -16.93 2.86 14.05
C THR A 246 -15.58 3.46 14.47
N LEU A 247 -14.46 2.94 13.97
CA LEU A 247 -13.13 3.49 14.24
C LEU A 247 -12.83 4.77 13.47
N SER A 248 -13.48 4.96 12.31
CA SER A 248 -13.40 6.20 11.52
C SER A 248 -14.24 7.34 12.10
N THR A 249 -15.15 7.06 13.03
CA THR A 249 -15.98 8.07 13.71
C THR A 249 -15.56 8.39 15.14
N SER A 250 -14.61 7.62 15.73
CA SER A 250 -14.17 7.77 17.12
C SER A 250 -12.80 8.47 17.27
N SER A 251 -12.23 8.96 16.18
CA SER A 251 -10.96 9.70 16.14
C SER A 251 -11.13 11.22 15.93
N THR A 252 -12.27 11.78 16.37
CA THR A 252 -12.49 13.23 16.55
C THR A 252 -12.19 13.67 17.98
#